data_AF-A0A9P4H3T1-F1
#
_entry.id   AF-A0A9P4H3T1-F1
#
_cell.length_a   1.000
_cell.length_b   1.000
_cell.length_c   1.000
_cell.angle_alpha   90.00
_cell.angle_beta   90.00
_cell.angle_gamma   90.00
#
_symmetry.space_group_name_H-M   'P 1'
#
loop_
_entity.id
_entity.type
_entity.pdbx_description
1 polymer ?
#
loop_
_entity_poly.entity_id
_entity_poly.type
_entity_poly.pdbx_seq_one_letter_code
_entity_poly.pdbx_strand_id
1 'polypeptide(L)'
;MMGKIYARAENVKIWLGKEDKRPLGFVNPRSTMSVFHIGTYGRIPISLSFIAQALRNARRPKNKVATKRPMEDSVHRNASYGFPPPEAPEWNVVRDFFANAWFERVWVVQEAVLASKATALIGDWEVEWAAIGQAAVWFQSKGYAVPANAVDKVYATFGMAEELASMEEDGYDKLVEPDYATKSVLKVYRDIARFLIIQHGNLDIFSHAGKSALSDWPSWVPNWRHEKASNAMSTRAVGEAYSASGQQPLSIGISGNVNAISLQGSEVDSVVAYGDRLASYGFGYVTYQEEVDFVRTAWELCMGRISATSSASPNDGIARTFIQTLTAGLSNTNKLISEDPSFDADALQWFSQHAPQMLPAAPILQRLKWLINQRPDPGRFHEAFVRACVDRRFFVTKKGLMGIGPDTMKEGDIVVVLFGGRVPYLLRPAGTGHSFLGECYAPGLMDGEAIRDWNKRGGEGVFFELV
;
A
#
# COMPACT_ATOMS: atom_id res chain seq x y z
N MET A 1 20.63 24.00 -12.41
CA MET A 1 20.44 24.31 -13.86
C MET A 1 19.43 23.37 -14.52
N MET A 2 19.53 22.04 -14.36
CA MET A 2 18.59 21.08 -15.00
C MET A 2 17.14 21.07 -14.46
N GLY A 3 16.89 21.31 -13.17
CA GLY A 3 15.50 21.32 -12.66
C GLY A 3 14.64 22.46 -13.19
N LYS A 4 15.25 23.63 -13.43
CA LYS A 4 14.60 24.74 -14.13
C LYS A 4 14.33 24.41 -15.60
N ILE A 5 15.05 23.45 -16.19
CA ILE A 5 14.78 22.96 -17.55
C ILE A 5 13.55 22.05 -17.52
N TYR A 6 13.45 21.10 -16.58
CA TYR A 6 12.27 20.22 -16.47
C TYR A 6 11.01 20.95 -15.99
N ALA A 7 11.12 21.83 -15.00
CA ALA A 7 10.01 22.64 -14.50
C ALA A 7 9.48 23.66 -15.52
N ARG A 8 10.31 24.08 -16.49
CA ARG A 8 9.90 24.95 -17.60
C ARG A 8 9.69 24.20 -18.91
N ALA A 9 9.86 22.88 -18.90
CA ALA A 9 9.64 22.06 -20.08
C ALA A 9 8.13 21.83 -20.23
N GLU A 10 7.60 22.19 -21.40
CA GLU A 10 6.22 21.88 -21.78
C GLU A 10 5.98 20.37 -21.93
N ASN A 11 7.04 19.61 -22.25
CA ASN A 11 6.97 18.16 -22.36
C ASN A 11 8.33 17.52 -22.07
N VAL A 12 8.34 16.53 -21.17
CA VAL A 12 9.52 15.74 -20.84
C VAL A 12 9.37 14.34 -21.41
N LYS A 13 10.33 13.97 -22.27
CA LYS A 13 10.41 12.63 -22.85
C LYS A 13 11.34 11.76 -22.03
N ILE A 14 10.78 10.74 -21.40
CA ILE A 14 11.48 9.77 -20.56
C ILE A 14 11.87 8.57 -21.41
N TRP A 15 13.16 8.36 -21.65
CA TRP A 15 13.62 7.19 -22.41
C TRP A 15 13.80 5.97 -21.51
N LEU A 16 12.91 4.97 -21.64
CA LEU A 16 12.98 3.71 -20.89
C LEU A 16 13.85 2.64 -21.57
N GLY A 17 14.41 2.92 -22.76
CA GLY A 17 15.31 2.01 -23.45
C GLY A 17 14.83 1.60 -24.83
N LYS A 18 15.66 0.78 -25.50
CA LYS A 18 15.35 0.24 -26.82
C LYS A 18 14.27 -0.84 -26.71
N GLU A 19 13.41 -0.91 -27.72
CA GLU A 19 12.46 -2.02 -27.84
C GLU A 19 13.21 -3.34 -28.06
N ASP A 20 12.92 -4.33 -27.24
CA ASP A 20 13.34 -5.71 -27.49
C ASP A 20 12.37 -6.34 -28.50
N LYS A 21 12.76 -6.26 -29.79
CA LYS A 21 12.01 -6.82 -30.94
C LYS A 21 12.09 -8.34 -31.02
N ARG A 22 12.72 -9.02 -30.06
CA ARG A 22 12.76 -10.50 -30.05
C ARG A 22 11.34 -11.06 -29.90
N PRO A 23 10.89 -11.90 -30.86
CA PRO A 23 9.66 -12.64 -30.69
C PRO A 23 9.75 -13.48 -29.42
N LEU A 24 8.66 -13.54 -28.66
CA LEU A 24 8.60 -14.46 -27.54
C LEU A 24 8.81 -15.90 -28.04
N GLY A 25 9.73 -16.65 -27.41
CA GLY A 25 10.08 -18.02 -27.80
C GLY A 25 8.96 -19.07 -27.63
N PHE A 26 7.71 -18.64 -27.48
CA PHE A 26 6.54 -19.46 -27.16
C PHE A 26 5.64 -19.75 -28.37
N VAL A 27 5.93 -19.20 -29.57
CA VAL A 27 5.15 -19.50 -30.78
C VAL A 27 5.51 -20.89 -31.30
N ASN A 28 4.86 -21.93 -30.78
CA ASN A 28 4.87 -23.25 -31.38
C ASN A 28 3.73 -23.31 -32.42
N PRO A 29 4.02 -23.40 -33.73
CA PRO A 29 3.04 -23.19 -34.81
C PRO A 29 1.98 -24.30 -34.97
N ARG A 30 1.74 -25.14 -33.95
CA ARG A 30 0.87 -26.33 -34.04
C ARG A 30 -0.53 -26.21 -33.45
N SER A 31 -0.93 -25.09 -32.85
CA SER A 31 -2.33 -24.89 -32.42
C SER A 31 -3.06 -23.88 -33.30
N THR A 32 -3.82 -24.41 -34.26
CA THR A 32 -4.53 -23.68 -35.32
C THR A 32 -5.76 -22.88 -34.84
N MET A 33 -5.85 -22.50 -33.57
CA MET A 33 -7.02 -21.84 -32.98
C MET A 33 -6.73 -20.64 -32.06
N SER A 34 -5.58 -19.97 -32.19
CA SER A 34 -5.34 -18.70 -31.50
C SER A 34 -5.27 -17.54 -32.48
N VAL A 35 -6.33 -16.73 -32.48
CA VAL A 35 -6.43 -15.41 -33.08
C VAL A 35 -5.13 -14.60 -32.86
N PHE A 36 -4.53 -14.07 -33.92
CA PHE A 36 -3.46 -13.05 -33.97
C PHE A 36 -2.92 -12.61 -32.58
N HIS A 37 -2.02 -13.40 -31.97
CA HIS A 37 -1.47 -13.08 -30.66
C HIS A 37 -0.54 -11.87 -30.75
N ILE A 38 -0.82 -10.83 -29.97
CA ILE A 38 -0.03 -9.61 -29.75
C ILE A 38 1.48 -9.89 -29.56
N GLY A 39 1.86 -11.08 -29.09
CA GLY A 39 3.26 -11.52 -28.97
C GLY A 39 4.05 -11.66 -30.28
N THR A 40 3.40 -11.64 -31.45
CA THR A 40 4.11 -11.49 -32.74
C THR A 40 4.69 -10.09 -32.94
N TYR A 41 4.17 -9.08 -32.25
CA TYR A 41 4.61 -7.68 -32.36
C TYR A 41 5.70 -7.30 -31.35
N GLY A 42 6.18 -8.25 -30.54
CA GLY A 42 7.24 -8.03 -29.55
C GLY A 42 6.72 -7.76 -28.14
N ARG A 43 7.64 -7.44 -27.23
CA ARG A 43 7.35 -7.31 -25.79
C ARG A 43 6.55 -6.04 -25.44
N ILE A 44 6.83 -4.92 -26.08
CA ILE A 44 6.22 -3.63 -25.74
C ILE A 44 4.71 -3.58 -26.04
N PRO A 45 4.21 -4.08 -27.18
CA PRO A 45 2.77 -4.17 -27.43
C PRO A 45 2.01 -4.95 -26.36
N ILE A 46 2.61 -6.01 -25.82
CA ILE A 46 2.02 -6.77 -24.70
C ILE A 46 1.93 -5.86 -23.48
N SER A 47 3.02 -5.23 -23.03
CA SER A 47 3.00 -4.33 -21.88
C SER A 47 1.97 -3.20 -22.03
N LEU A 48 1.91 -2.58 -23.21
CA LEU A 48 0.94 -1.51 -23.51
C LEU A 48 -0.50 -2.02 -23.52
N SER A 49 -0.76 -3.20 -24.08
CA SER A 49 -2.10 -3.81 -24.03
C SER A 49 -2.54 -4.12 -22.60
N PHE A 50 -1.62 -4.56 -21.73
CA PHE A 50 -1.90 -4.81 -20.32
C PHE A 50 -2.20 -3.51 -19.58
N ILE A 51 -1.40 -2.46 -19.81
CA ILE A 51 -1.64 -1.11 -19.28
C ILE A 51 -3.02 -0.62 -19.74
N ALA A 52 -3.31 -0.68 -21.04
CA ALA A 52 -4.60 -0.25 -21.59
C ALA A 52 -5.78 -1.05 -21.00
N GLN A 53 -5.63 -2.36 -20.83
CA GLN A 53 -6.64 -3.23 -20.26
C GLN A 53 -6.85 -2.93 -18.76
N ALA A 54 -5.79 -2.68 -18.00
CA ALA A 54 -5.86 -2.24 -16.61
C ALA A 54 -6.63 -0.91 -16.48
N LEU A 55 -6.30 0.09 -17.32
CA LEU A 55 -7.00 1.38 -17.36
C LEU A 55 -8.48 1.23 -17.75
N ARG A 56 -8.77 0.36 -18.72
CA ARG A 56 -10.14 0.03 -19.12
C ARG A 56 -10.92 -0.58 -17.97
N ASN A 57 -10.31 -1.50 -17.22
CA ASN A 57 -10.92 -2.12 -16.06
C ASN A 57 -11.10 -1.13 -14.90
N ALA A 58 -10.17 -0.18 -14.72
CA ALA A 58 -10.31 0.90 -13.74
C ALA A 58 -11.49 1.81 -14.06
N ARG A 59 -11.79 2.04 -15.34
CA ARG A 59 -12.90 2.90 -15.81
C ARG A 59 -14.26 2.20 -15.90
N ARG A 60 -14.31 0.86 -15.87
CA ARG A 60 -15.57 0.09 -16.05
C ARG A 60 -16.30 -0.12 -14.71
N PRO A 61 -17.66 -0.09 -14.69
CA PRO A 61 -18.41 -0.53 -13.53
C PRO A 61 -18.14 -2.01 -13.23
N LYS A 62 -18.02 -2.35 -11.94
CA LYS A 62 -17.59 -3.66 -11.41
C LYS A 62 -18.29 -4.84 -12.13
N ASN A 63 -17.51 -5.73 -12.75
CA ASN A 63 -18.01 -6.99 -13.31
C ASN A 63 -18.47 -7.92 -12.17
N LYS A 64 -19.77 -7.94 -11.85
CA LYS A 64 -20.40 -8.80 -10.82
C LYS A 64 -20.19 -10.31 -11.02
N VAL A 65 -19.62 -10.75 -12.15
CA VAL A 65 -19.36 -12.15 -12.47
C VAL A 65 -17.97 -12.60 -11.97
N ALA A 66 -17.00 -11.67 -11.92
CA ALA A 66 -15.65 -11.93 -11.42
C ALA A 66 -15.66 -12.21 -9.91
N THR A 67 -16.54 -11.50 -9.19
CA THR A 67 -16.61 -11.57 -7.73
C THR A 67 -17.19 -12.91 -7.28
N LYS A 68 -18.24 -13.43 -7.93
CA LYS A 68 -19.03 -14.61 -7.48
C LYS A 68 -18.31 -15.96 -7.31
N ARG A 69 -17.00 -16.08 -7.55
CA ARG A 69 -16.26 -17.36 -7.44
C ARG A 69 -15.09 -17.22 -6.45
N PRO A 70 -14.71 -18.29 -5.73
CA PRO A 70 -13.57 -18.28 -4.81
C PRO A 70 -12.30 -17.78 -5.51
N MET A 71 -11.50 -16.96 -4.81
CA MET A 71 -10.27 -16.33 -5.34
C MET A 71 -9.20 -17.34 -5.81
N GLU A 72 -9.26 -18.58 -5.34
CA GLU A 72 -8.35 -19.67 -5.74
C GLU A 72 -8.34 -19.89 -7.27
N ASP A 73 -9.40 -19.47 -7.97
CA ASP A 73 -9.49 -19.52 -9.43
C ASP A 73 -8.88 -18.26 -10.08
N SER A 74 -7.56 -18.13 -9.95
CA SER A 74 -6.78 -17.07 -10.60
C SER A 74 -6.97 -17.04 -12.13
N VAL A 75 -7.34 -18.18 -12.73
CA VAL A 75 -7.76 -18.30 -14.14
C VAL A 75 -9.06 -17.55 -14.39
N HIS A 76 -10.09 -17.73 -13.55
CA HIS A 76 -11.36 -16.99 -13.65
C HIS A 76 -11.21 -15.49 -13.42
N ARG A 77 -10.34 -15.08 -12.49
CA ARG A 77 -10.03 -13.66 -12.24
C ARG A 77 -9.46 -13.01 -13.51
N ASN A 78 -8.43 -13.63 -14.09
CA ASN A 78 -7.78 -13.10 -15.29
C ASN A 78 -8.77 -13.04 -16.45
N ALA A 79 -9.53 -14.12 -16.71
CA ALA A 79 -10.55 -14.14 -17.75
C ALA A 79 -11.60 -13.03 -17.57
N SER A 80 -12.06 -12.79 -16.33
CA SER A 80 -13.07 -11.77 -16.03
C SER A 80 -12.60 -10.33 -16.25
N TYR A 81 -11.30 -10.09 -16.09
CA TYR A 81 -10.66 -8.80 -16.34
C TYR A 81 -10.06 -8.69 -17.74
N GLY A 82 -10.18 -9.73 -18.57
CA GLY A 82 -9.63 -9.75 -19.92
C GLY A 82 -8.11 -9.91 -19.99
N PHE A 83 -7.52 -10.54 -18.97
CA PHE A 83 -6.10 -10.92 -18.95
C PHE A 83 -5.93 -12.41 -19.29
N PRO A 84 -4.75 -12.81 -19.81
CA PRO A 84 -4.46 -14.20 -20.09
C PRO A 84 -4.31 -15.02 -18.80
N PRO A 85 -4.38 -16.37 -18.87
CA PRO A 85 -4.20 -17.24 -17.71
C PRO A 85 -2.94 -16.93 -16.89
N PRO A 86 -2.90 -17.23 -15.59
CA PRO A 86 -1.75 -16.96 -14.71
C PRO A 86 -0.44 -17.56 -15.22
N GLU A 87 -0.50 -18.72 -15.89
CA GLU A 87 0.65 -19.43 -16.44
C GLU A 87 1.14 -18.81 -17.76
N ALA A 88 0.43 -17.82 -18.29
CA ALA A 88 0.72 -17.23 -19.58
C ALA A 88 2.02 -16.40 -19.52
N PRO A 89 2.94 -16.60 -20.48
CA PRO A 89 4.25 -15.94 -20.47
C PRO A 89 4.18 -14.41 -20.62
N GLU A 90 3.07 -13.86 -21.10
CA GLU A 90 2.80 -12.42 -21.20
C GLU A 90 2.93 -11.71 -19.84
N TRP A 91 2.64 -12.39 -18.73
CA TRP A 91 2.85 -11.84 -17.39
C TRP A 91 4.33 -11.53 -17.10
N ASN A 92 5.25 -12.33 -17.65
CA ASN A 92 6.68 -12.05 -17.52
C ASN A 92 7.07 -10.77 -18.26
N VAL A 93 6.42 -10.48 -19.39
CA VAL A 93 6.71 -9.28 -20.19
C VAL A 93 6.31 -8.00 -19.45
N VAL A 94 5.17 -8.03 -18.76
CA VAL A 94 4.72 -6.89 -17.93
C VAL A 94 5.61 -6.72 -16.73
N ARG A 95 6.03 -7.83 -16.11
CA ARG A 95 7.00 -7.79 -15.00
C ARG A 95 8.35 -7.22 -15.45
N ASP A 96 8.88 -7.66 -16.59
CA ASP A 96 10.12 -7.15 -17.17
C ASP A 96 10.03 -5.65 -17.49
N PHE A 97 8.86 -5.20 -17.96
CA PHE A 97 8.61 -3.77 -18.17
C PHE A 97 8.78 -2.98 -16.87
N PHE A 98 8.13 -3.39 -15.78
CA PHE A 98 8.26 -2.70 -14.49
C PHE A 98 9.60 -2.97 -13.80
N ALA A 99 10.32 -4.04 -14.14
CA ALA A 99 11.68 -4.31 -13.64
C ALA A 99 12.78 -3.48 -14.36
N ASN A 100 12.41 -2.54 -15.23
CA ASN A 100 13.37 -1.75 -15.99
C ASN A 100 14.27 -0.90 -15.06
N ALA A 101 15.59 -0.97 -15.27
CA ALA A 101 16.59 -0.23 -14.49
C ALA A 101 16.42 1.29 -14.51
N TRP A 102 15.69 1.85 -15.49
CA TRP A 102 15.33 3.25 -15.48
C TRP A 102 14.52 3.62 -14.23
N PHE A 103 13.54 2.78 -13.84
CA PHE A 103 12.78 3.01 -12.61
C PHE A 103 13.70 3.03 -11.40
N GLU A 104 14.85 2.35 -11.43
CA GLU A 104 15.77 2.31 -10.29
C GLU A 104 16.58 3.60 -10.05
N ARG A 105 16.58 4.54 -11.00
CA ARG A 105 17.42 5.74 -10.96
C ARG A 105 16.97 6.75 -9.90
N VAL A 106 17.95 7.43 -9.31
CA VAL A 106 17.74 8.43 -8.24
C VAL A 106 16.97 9.66 -8.75
N TRP A 107 17.20 10.05 -10.00
CA TRP A 107 16.69 11.28 -10.58
C TRP A 107 15.35 11.14 -11.30
N VAL A 108 14.72 9.96 -11.25
CA VAL A 108 13.35 9.73 -11.78
C VAL A 108 12.38 10.76 -11.22
N VAL A 109 12.49 11.04 -9.93
CA VAL A 109 11.68 12.06 -9.26
C VAL A 109 11.81 13.39 -10.00
N GLN A 110 13.03 13.89 -10.25
CA GLN A 110 13.17 15.17 -10.95
C GLN A 110 12.76 15.14 -12.42
N GLU A 111 13.01 14.03 -13.13
CA GLU A 111 12.69 13.88 -14.56
C GLU A 111 11.19 13.75 -14.81
N ALA A 112 10.43 13.16 -13.88
CA ALA A 112 9.01 12.85 -14.07
C ALA A 112 8.06 13.65 -13.17
N VAL A 113 8.53 14.19 -12.03
CA VAL A 113 7.73 14.99 -11.07
C VAL A 113 7.72 16.47 -11.42
N LEU A 114 8.88 17.03 -11.79
CA LEU A 114 8.98 18.45 -12.13
C LEU A 114 8.40 18.77 -13.52
N ALA A 115 8.08 17.74 -14.31
CA ALA A 115 7.55 17.89 -15.65
C ALA A 115 6.06 18.24 -15.61
N SER A 116 5.65 19.34 -16.26
CA SER A 116 4.23 19.65 -16.46
C SER A 116 3.50 18.56 -17.28
N LYS A 117 4.21 17.94 -18.22
CA LYS A 117 3.78 16.76 -18.99
C LYS A 117 4.94 15.80 -19.17
N ALA A 118 4.74 14.53 -18.83
CA ALA A 118 5.75 13.48 -18.99
C ALA A 118 5.25 12.36 -19.91
N THR A 119 6.07 12.00 -20.89
CA THR A 119 5.81 10.91 -21.85
C THR A 119 6.96 9.91 -21.81
N ALA A 120 6.67 8.65 -21.51
CA ALA A 120 7.66 7.58 -21.59
C ALA A 120 7.79 7.06 -23.02
N LEU A 121 9.04 6.93 -23.47
CA LEU A 121 9.45 6.43 -24.76
C LEU A 121 10.11 5.06 -24.60
N ILE A 122 9.69 4.09 -25.41
CA ILE A 122 10.26 2.73 -25.38
C ILE A 122 10.39 2.23 -26.81
N GLY A 123 11.61 2.25 -27.35
CA GLY A 123 11.81 2.08 -28.79
C GLY A 123 11.00 3.10 -29.59
N ASP A 124 10.10 2.60 -30.44
CA ASP A 124 9.25 3.42 -31.32
C ASP A 124 7.89 3.79 -30.67
N TRP A 125 7.67 3.41 -29.41
CA TRP A 125 6.40 3.60 -28.70
C TRP A 125 6.45 4.78 -27.73
N GLU A 126 5.35 5.53 -27.68
CA GLU A 126 5.13 6.59 -26.71
C GLU A 126 3.92 6.25 -25.81
N VAL A 127 4.05 6.47 -24.50
CA VAL A 127 2.96 6.28 -23.53
C VAL A 127 3.01 7.40 -22.49
N GLU A 128 1.85 7.96 -22.15
CA GLU A 128 1.76 8.99 -21.11
C GLU A 128 2.20 8.41 -19.76
N TRP A 129 3.00 9.17 -19.02
CA TRP A 129 3.48 8.74 -17.71
C TRP A 129 2.34 8.42 -16.73
N ALA A 130 1.26 9.23 -16.78
CA ALA A 130 0.07 9.02 -15.98
C ALA A 130 -0.62 7.67 -16.25
N ALA A 131 -0.58 7.19 -17.49
CA ALA A 131 -1.15 5.89 -17.85
C ALA A 131 -0.37 4.73 -17.22
N ILE A 132 0.97 4.83 -17.17
CA ILE A 132 1.82 3.86 -16.47
C ILE A 132 1.48 3.85 -14.97
N GLY A 133 1.39 5.03 -14.35
CA GLY A 133 1.06 5.19 -12.93
C GLY A 133 -0.30 4.58 -12.56
N GLN A 134 -1.35 4.95 -13.27
CA GLN A 134 -2.70 4.43 -13.03
C GLN A 134 -2.79 2.91 -13.25
N ALA A 135 -2.11 2.37 -14.26
CA ALA A 135 -2.08 0.92 -14.48
C ALA A 135 -1.33 0.20 -13.35
N ALA A 136 -0.20 0.74 -12.88
CA ALA A 136 0.54 0.17 -11.76
C ALA A 136 -0.31 0.11 -10.48
N VAL A 137 -1.03 1.20 -10.18
CA VAL A 137 -2.00 1.25 -9.06
C VAL A 137 -3.07 0.17 -9.22
N TRP A 138 -3.62 0.02 -10.42
CA TRP A 138 -4.63 -0.98 -10.68
C TRP A 138 -4.10 -2.41 -10.46
N PHE A 139 -2.92 -2.74 -10.98
CA PHE A 139 -2.29 -4.04 -10.80
C PHE A 139 -2.05 -4.36 -9.32
N GLN A 140 -1.49 -3.41 -8.56
CA GLN A 140 -1.27 -3.56 -7.11
C GLN A 140 -2.59 -3.76 -6.36
N SER A 141 -3.60 -2.94 -6.65
CA SER A 141 -4.92 -3.02 -5.98
C SER A 141 -5.64 -4.35 -6.21
N LYS A 142 -5.29 -5.07 -7.28
CA LYS A 142 -5.87 -6.36 -7.67
C LYS A 142 -4.95 -7.55 -7.40
N GLY A 143 -3.86 -7.34 -6.65
CA GLY A 143 -2.95 -8.40 -6.22
C GLY A 143 -2.16 -9.03 -7.37
N TYR A 144 -1.93 -8.31 -8.47
CA TYR A 144 -1.05 -8.79 -9.54
C TYR A 144 0.41 -8.56 -9.18
N ALA A 145 1.26 -9.55 -9.48
CA ALA A 145 2.68 -9.54 -9.13
C ALA A 145 3.50 -8.67 -10.09
N VAL A 146 3.69 -7.41 -9.70
CA VAL A 146 4.59 -6.44 -10.33
C VAL A 146 5.74 -6.16 -9.34
N PRO A 147 6.98 -5.87 -9.78
CA PRO A 147 8.09 -5.58 -8.86
C PRO A 147 7.73 -4.45 -7.87
N ALA A 148 7.78 -4.75 -6.58
CA ALA A 148 7.31 -3.84 -5.52
C ALA A 148 8.05 -2.50 -5.55
N ASN A 149 9.38 -2.55 -5.71
CA ASN A 149 10.24 -1.37 -5.80
C ASN A 149 9.86 -0.44 -6.97
N ALA A 150 9.48 -0.98 -8.11
CA ALA A 150 9.14 -0.19 -9.29
C ALA A 150 7.77 0.47 -9.17
N VAL A 151 6.76 -0.27 -8.71
CA VAL A 151 5.41 0.26 -8.46
C VAL A 151 5.48 1.42 -7.46
N ASP A 152 6.25 1.26 -6.39
CA ASP A 152 6.38 2.27 -5.34
C ASP A 152 7.07 3.55 -5.83
N LYS A 153 8.09 3.43 -6.69
CA LYS A 153 8.74 4.59 -7.30
C LYS A 153 7.84 5.29 -8.30
N VAL A 154 7.13 4.53 -9.12
CA VAL A 154 6.12 5.07 -10.03
C VAL A 154 5.06 5.81 -9.22
N TYR A 155 4.59 5.23 -8.11
CA TYR A 155 3.59 5.86 -7.24
C TYR A 155 4.12 7.12 -6.54
N ALA A 156 5.32 7.07 -5.95
CA ALA A 156 5.97 8.25 -5.35
C ALA A 156 6.09 9.38 -6.36
N THR A 157 6.61 9.06 -7.54
CA THR A 157 6.79 10.03 -8.63
C THR A 157 5.44 10.54 -9.14
N PHE A 158 4.45 9.67 -9.32
CA PHE A 158 3.15 10.06 -9.81
C PHE A 158 2.39 10.94 -8.80
N GLY A 159 2.39 10.58 -7.52
CA GLY A 159 1.78 11.36 -6.45
C GLY A 159 2.42 12.75 -6.32
N MET A 160 3.75 12.82 -6.33
CA MET A 160 4.46 14.10 -6.30
C MET A 160 4.17 14.96 -7.53
N ALA A 161 4.04 14.36 -8.73
CA ALA A 161 3.76 15.09 -9.96
C ALA A 161 2.37 15.75 -9.94
N GLU A 162 1.36 15.01 -9.48
CA GLU A 162 0.02 15.58 -9.26
C GLU A 162 0.02 16.70 -8.22
N GLU A 163 0.80 16.53 -7.15
CA GLU A 163 0.92 17.52 -6.07
C GLU A 163 1.59 18.81 -6.55
N LEU A 164 2.69 18.74 -7.29
CA LEU A 164 3.37 19.91 -7.84
C LEU A 164 2.58 20.62 -8.94
N ALA A 165 1.76 19.91 -9.72
CA ALA A 165 0.89 20.52 -10.73
C ALA A 165 -0.11 21.54 -10.12
N SER A 166 -0.31 21.52 -8.80
CA SER A 166 -1.16 22.47 -8.07
C SER A 166 -0.42 23.73 -7.56
N MET A 167 0.88 23.88 -7.84
CA MET A 167 1.77 24.84 -7.16
C MET A 167 2.37 25.93 -8.07
N GLU A 168 1.58 26.86 -8.61
CA GLU A 168 2.15 27.93 -9.43
C GLU A 168 2.68 29.18 -8.69
N GLU A 169 2.62 29.34 -7.35
CA GLU A 169 2.99 30.67 -6.75
C GLU A 169 3.89 30.76 -5.50
N ASP A 170 4.28 29.70 -4.78
CA ASP A 170 4.86 29.86 -3.43
C ASP A 170 6.36 29.55 -3.24
N GLY A 171 7.29 30.03 -4.08
CA GLY A 171 8.72 30.28 -3.75
C GLY A 171 9.61 29.20 -3.05
N TYR A 172 9.13 27.97 -2.83
CA TYR A 172 9.82 26.87 -2.13
C TYR A 172 10.77 26.09 -3.05
N ASP A 173 10.95 26.59 -4.28
CA ASP A 173 11.75 26.02 -5.37
C ASP A 173 13.17 25.62 -4.92
N LYS A 174 13.76 26.37 -3.99
CA LYS A 174 15.17 26.17 -3.54
C LYS A 174 15.43 24.84 -2.85
N LEU A 175 14.44 24.24 -2.18
CA LEU A 175 14.61 22.92 -1.54
C LEU A 175 14.75 21.80 -2.58
N VAL A 176 14.05 21.95 -3.70
CA VAL A 176 13.94 20.96 -4.79
C VAL A 176 14.87 21.32 -5.97
N GLU A 177 15.55 22.48 -5.94
CA GLU A 177 16.50 22.89 -6.98
C GLU A 177 17.62 21.83 -7.17
N PRO A 178 17.81 21.31 -8.40
CA PRO A 178 18.80 20.26 -8.62
C PRO A 178 20.23 20.76 -8.51
N ASP A 179 20.94 20.15 -7.57
CA ASP A 179 22.36 20.28 -7.34
C ASP A 179 23.03 18.90 -7.43
N TYR A 180 23.60 18.63 -8.59
CA TYR A 180 24.32 17.39 -8.89
C TYR A 180 25.78 17.42 -8.42
N ALA A 181 26.28 18.58 -8.01
CA ALA A 181 27.68 18.78 -7.67
C ALA A 181 27.94 18.58 -6.17
N THR A 182 26.97 18.95 -5.31
CA THR A 182 27.21 19.01 -3.86
C THR A 182 26.24 18.19 -2.99
N LYS A 183 25.05 17.84 -3.50
CA LYS A 183 24.05 17.08 -2.72
C LYS A 183 24.24 15.58 -2.89
N SER A 184 24.35 14.88 -1.76
CA SER A 184 24.23 13.41 -1.72
C SER A 184 22.78 12.98 -1.92
N VAL A 185 22.56 11.73 -2.32
CA VAL A 185 21.22 11.13 -2.50
C VAL A 185 20.34 11.32 -1.25
N LEU A 186 20.92 11.10 -0.08
CA LEU A 186 20.24 11.31 1.20
C LEU A 186 19.73 12.75 1.35
N LYS A 187 20.58 13.75 1.08
CA LYS A 187 20.19 15.16 1.18
C LYS A 187 19.02 15.46 0.23
N VAL A 188 19.07 14.96 -1.00
CA VAL A 188 17.99 15.15 -1.98
C VAL A 188 16.68 14.55 -1.49
N TYR A 189 16.68 13.29 -1.05
CA TYR A 189 15.45 12.60 -0.64
C TYR A 189 14.85 13.20 0.63
N ARG A 190 15.71 13.58 1.59
CA ARG A 190 15.32 14.26 2.82
C ARG A 190 14.72 15.64 2.55
N ASP A 191 15.36 16.44 1.69
CA ASP A 191 14.89 17.80 1.38
C ASP A 191 13.54 17.75 0.64
N ILE A 192 13.34 16.78 -0.26
CA ILE A 192 12.04 16.52 -0.92
C ILE A 192 10.98 16.10 0.10
N ALA A 193 11.29 15.15 0.98
CA ALA A 193 10.33 14.70 1.98
C ALA A 193 9.88 15.84 2.92
N ARG A 194 10.81 16.70 3.35
CA ARG A 194 10.47 17.90 4.14
C ARG A 194 9.60 18.87 3.38
N PHE A 195 9.97 19.14 2.13
CA PHE A 195 9.20 20.03 1.28
C PHE A 195 7.74 19.56 1.16
N LEU A 196 7.50 18.28 0.89
CA LEU A 196 6.15 17.72 0.77
C LEU A 196 5.36 17.81 2.09
N ILE A 197 6.01 17.49 3.22
CA ILE A 197 5.38 17.59 4.54
C ILE A 197 4.94 19.02 4.85
N ILE A 198 5.84 20.00 4.62
CA ILE A 198 5.59 21.42 4.91
C ILE A 198 4.52 21.97 3.97
N GLN A 199 4.63 21.68 2.68
CA GLN A 199 3.74 22.22 1.66
C GLN A 199 2.30 21.71 1.83
N HIS A 200 2.12 20.42 2.11
CA HIS A 200 0.79 19.84 2.22
C HIS A 200 0.23 19.85 3.65
N GLY A 201 1.05 20.17 4.64
CA GLY A 201 0.64 20.11 6.04
C GLY A 201 0.23 18.70 6.49
N ASN A 202 0.74 17.66 5.83
CA ASN A 202 0.38 16.26 6.11
C ASN A 202 1.61 15.33 6.04
N LEU A 203 1.40 14.07 6.43
CA LEU A 203 2.47 13.07 6.55
C LEU A 203 2.35 11.94 5.50
N ASP A 204 1.64 12.15 4.40
CA ASP A 204 1.40 11.10 3.38
C ASP A 204 2.70 10.50 2.83
N ILE A 205 3.78 11.29 2.78
CA ILE A 205 5.09 10.85 2.31
C ILE A 205 5.70 9.74 3.17
N PHE A 206 5.26 9.59 4.44
CA PHE A 206 5.72 8.53 5.33
C PHE A 206 5.31 7.13 4.90
N SER A 207 4.30 7.03 4.03
CA SER A 207 3.94 5.77 3.35
C SER A 207 5.07 5.17 2.51
N HIS A 208 6.09 5.96 2.20
CA HIS A 208 7.29 5.56 1.45
C HIS A 208 8.54 5.36 2.32
N ALA A 209 8.43 5.52 3.65
CA ALA A 209 9.53 5.41 4.60
C ALA A 209 9.48 4.10 5.42
N GLY A 210 10.47 3.87 6.29
CA GLY A 210 10.42 2.80 7.31
C GLY A 210 11.28 1.55 7.10
N LYS A 211 11.80 1.29 5.89
CA LYS A 211 12.74 0.18 5.62
C LYS A 211 14.08 0.72 5.14
N SER A 212 15.01 0.92 6.08
CA SER A 212 16.40 1.19 5.74
C SER A 212 17.31 0.27 6.54
N ALA A 213 18.05 -0.59 5.82
CA ALA A 213 19.12 -1.42 6.38
C ALA A 213 20.45 -0.64 6.53
N LEU A 214 20.47 0.63 6.13
CA LEU A 214 21.65 1.50 6.19
C LEU A 214 21.65 2.27 7.51
N SER A 215 22.70 2.10 8.32
CA SER A 215 22.86 2.75 9.62
C SER A 215 22.78 4.27 9.58
N ASP A 216 23.20 4.88 8.46
CA ASP A 216 23.36 6.33 8.33
C ASP A 216 22.17 7.01 7.64
N TRP A 217 21.12 6.25 7.33
CA TRP A 217 19.94 6.75 6.63
C TRP A 217 18.78 6.98 7.61
N PRO A 218 18.27 8.21 7.73
CA PRO A 218 17.18 8.52 8.66
C PRO A 218 15.92 7.75 8.32
N SER A 219 15.34 7.12 9.32
CA SER A 219 14.26 6.15 9.16
C SER A 219 12.97 6.74 8.57
N TRP A 220 12.72 8.03 8.80
CA TRP A 220 11.58 8.79 8.27
C TRP A 220 11.79 9.28 6.82
N VAL A 221 13.03 9.26 6.32
CA VAL A 221 13.33 9.70 4.95
C VAL A 221 13.06 8.54 4.00
N PRO A 222 12.14 8.70 3.02
CA PRO A 222 11.90 7.67 2.03
C PRO A 222 13.19 7.29 1.31
N ASN A 223 13.49 6.00 1.26
CA ASN A 223 14.58 5.49 0.45
C ASN A 223 13.98 4.81 -0.79
N TRP A 224 13.66 5.62 -1.81
CA TRP A 224 13.08 5.12 -3.05
C TRP A 224 14.01 4.19 -3.84
N ARG A 225 15.21 3.86 -3.37
CA ARG A 225 16.08 2.83 -3.98
C ARG A 225 15.83 1.43 -3.43
N HIS A 226 15.14 1.31 -2.31
CA HIS A 226 14.87 0.04 -1.64
C HIS A 226 13.36 -0.19 -1.49
N GLU A 227 12.98 -1.42 -1.17
CA GLU A 227 11.60 -1.73 -0.80
C GLU A 227 11.19 -0.93 0.44
N LYS A 228 9.92 -0.50 0.51
CA LYS A 228 9.33 0.07 1.71
C LYS A 228 9.03 -1.01 2.77
N ALA A 229 8.71 -0.58 3.99
CA ALA A 229 8.40 -1.51 5.09
C ALA A 229 7.07 -2.24 4.93
N SER A 230 6.10 -1.67 4.20
CA SER A 230 4.78 -2.25 3.98
C SER A 230 4.00 -1.50 2.89
N ASN A 231 2.98 -2.12 2.29
CA ASN A 231 2.06 -1.44 1.35
C ASN A 231 1.38 -0.23 1.99
N ALA A 232 1.30 0.88 1.27
CA ALA A 232 0.82 2.15 1.80
C ALA A 232 -0.68 2.10 2.12
N MET A 233 -1.06 2.46 3.35
CA MET A 233 -2.45 2.56 3.80
C MET A 233 -3.04 3.94 3.56
N SER A 234 -2.19 4.97 3.49
CA SER A 234 -2.59 6.36 3.27
C SER A 234 -2.66 6.78 1.79
N THR A 235 -2.50 5.87 0.83
CA THR A 235 -2.53 6.23 -0.61
C THR A 235 -3.81 6.99 -0.99
N ARG A 236 -3.74 7.91 -1.97
CA ARG A 236 -4.91 8.66 -2.46
C ARG A 236 -6.09 7.77 -2.84
N ALA A 237 -5.84 6.55 -3.33
CA ALA A 237 -6.89 5.57 -3.65
C ALA A 237 -7.67 5.04 -2.43
N VAL A 238 -7.15 5.27 -1.22
CA VAL A 238 -7.71 4.95 0.10
C VAL A 238 -7.91 6.23 0.95
N GLY A 239 -7.49 7.39 0.43
CA GLY A 239 -7.08 8.56 1.19
C GLY A 239 -8.18 9.35 1.91
N GLU A 240 -9.46 9.01 1.69
CA GLU A 240 -10.61 9.58 2.40
C GLU A 240 -11.11 8.69 3.54
N ALA A 241 -10.62 7.45 3.65
CA ALA A 241 -11.18 6.48 4.60
C ALA A 241 -10.72 6.68 6.05
N TYR A 242 -9.58 7.37 6.26
CA TYR A 242 -8.94 7.50 7.58
C TYR A 242 -8.60 8.94 7.94
N SER A 243 -8.79 9.27 9.21
CA SER A 243 -8.49 10.57 9.83
C SER A 243 -7.95 10.36 11.26
N ALA A 244 -6.87 9.59 11.40
CA ALA A 244 -6.31 9.23 12.71
C ALA A 244 -5.96 10.44 13.59
N SER A 245 -5.35 11.49 13.03
CA SER A 245 -5.08 12.74 13.76
C SER A 245 -6.30 13.66 13.88
N GLY A 246 -7.45 13.28 13.33
CA GLY A 246 -8.64 14.13 13.26
C GLY A 246 -8.31 15.51 12.66
N GLN A 247 -8.68 16.56 13.39
CA GLN A 247 -8.45 17.95 13.01
C GLN A 247 -7.15 18.55 13.59
N GLN A 248 -6.25 17.73 14.16
CA GLN A 248 -4.99 18.25 14.71
C GLN A 248 -4.06 18.68 13.57
N PRO A 249 -3.66 19.96 13.52
CA PRO A 249 -2.77 20.45 12.47
C PRO A 249 -1.37 19.87 12.64
N LEU A 250 -0.66 19.71 11.52
CA LEU A 250 0.76 19.36 11.53
C LEU A 250 1.54 20.39 12.36
N SER A 251 2.38 19.89 13.26
CA SER A 251 3.24 20.70 14.12
C SER A 251 4.65 20.11 14.09
N ILE A 252 5.59 20.90 13.56
CA ILE A 252 6.99 20.52 13.38
C ILE A 252 7.84 21.24 14.42
N GLY A 253 8.58 20.48 15.23
CA GLY A 253 9.50 21.01 16.23
C GLY A 253 10.87 21.37 15.65
N ILE A 254 11.67 22.09 16.43
CA ILE A 254 13.06 22.40 16.11
C ILE A 254 13.95 21.23 16.56
N SER A 255 14.76 20.67 15.65
CA SER A 255 15.78 19.67 15.99
C SER A 255 17.18 20.23 15.72
N GLY A 256 18.13 19.91 16.60
CA GLY A 256 19.55 20.20 16.39
C GLY A 256 20.22 19.25 15.39
N ASN A 257 19.54 18.16 15.00
CA ASN A 257 20.01 17.20 14.03
C ASN A 257 19.41 17.49 12.65
N VAL A 258 20.25 17.88 11.69
CA VAL A 258 19.85 18.17 10.30
C VAL A 258 19.21 16.98 9.56
N ASN A 259 19.38 15.77 10.09
CA ASN A 259 18.81 14.53 9.56
C ASN A 259 17.57 14.06 10.32
N ALA A 260 17.22 14.69 11.44
CA ALA A 260 16.01 14.37 12.17
C ALA A 260 14.83 15.24 11.74
N ILE A 261 13.61 14.79 12.02
CA ILE A 261 12.42 15.62 11.98
C ILE A 261 11.67 15.46 13.31
N SER A 262 11.34 16.57 13.96
CA SER A 262 10.60 16.55 15.21
C SER A 262 9.13 16.82 14.90
N LEU A 263 8.25 15.89 15.27
CA LEU A 263 6.82 15.97 14.97
C LEU A 263 6.01 15.82 16.25
N GLN A 264 4.98 16.65 16.41
CA GLN A 264 4.06 16.52 17.53
C GLN A 264 3.08 15.36 17.32
N GLY A 265 2.76 14.64 18.39
CA GLY A 265 1.78 13.58 18.36
C GLY A 265 1.33 13.12 19.75
N SER A 266 0.60 12.01 19.76
CA SER A 266 0.14 11.32 20.96
C SER A 266 0.61 9.87 20.95
N GLU A 267 1.29 9.45 22.03
CA GLU A 267 1.57 8.04 22.27
C GLU A 267 0.28 7.34 22.71
N VAL A 268 -0.11 6.29 21.99
CA VAL A 268 -1.35 5.56 22.23
C VAL A 268 -1.10 4.35 23.11
N ASP A 269 -0.17 3.48 22.69
CA ASP A 269 0.10 2.21 23.36
C ASP A 269 1.43 1.60 22.90
N SER A 270 1.82 0.45 23.44
CA SER A 270 3.01 -0.31 23.02
C SER A 270 2.68 -1.75 22.59
N VAL A 271 3.43 -2.24 21.60
CA VAL A 271 3.34 -3.60 21.07
C VAL A 271 3.92 -4.58 22.09
N VAL A 272 3.14 -5.61 22.43
CA VAL A 272 3.54 -6.66 23.40
C VAL A 272 3.62 -8.05 22.78
N ALA A 273 3.05 -8.24 21.59
CA ALA A 273 3.10 -9.49 20.86
C ALA A 273 2.86 -9.24 19.37
N TYR A 274 3.45 -10.08 18.52
CA TYR A 274 3.27 -10.00 17.07
C TYR A 274 3.43 -11.37 16.39
N GLY A 275 2.82 -11.51 15.22
CA GLY A 275 2.90 -12.71 14.39
C GLY A 275 3.93 -12.62 13.26
N ASP A 276 4.00 -13.68 12.48
CA ASP A 276 4.84 -13.74 11.28
C ASP A 276 4.35 -12.80 10.18
N ARG A 277 5.27 -12.43 9.28
CA ARG A 277 4.95 -11.61 8.11
C ARG A 277 4.16 -12.46 7.12
N LEU A 278 3.04 -11.93 6.63
CA LEU A 278 2.40 -12.47 5.44
C LEU A 278 3.20 -12.02 4.21
N ALA A 279 4.01 -12.91 3.63
CA ALA A 279 4.89 -12.55 2.51
C ALA A 279 4.11 -12.37 1.20
N SER A 280 4.45 -11.34 0.42
CA SER A 280 4.09 -11.26 -1.00
C SER A 280 4.98 -12.19 -1.81
N TYR A 281 4.45 -13.21 -2.49
CA TYR A 281 5.19 -13.91 -3.55
C TYR A 281 4.50 -13.81 -4.90
N GLY A 282 5.27 -13.35 -5.88
CA GLY A 282 4.92 -13.40 -7.29
C GLY A 282 5.08 -14.81 -7.84
N PHE A 283 3.96 -15.40 -8.26
CA PHE A 283 3.86 -16.63 -9.06
C PHE A 283 4.56 -17.90 -8.52
N GLY A 284 5.04 -17.89 -7.27
CA GLY A 284 5.47 -19.07 -6.53
C GLY A 284 4.65 -19.14 -5.26
N TYR A 285 3.88 -20.20 -5.09
CA TYR A 285 2.91 -20.43 -4.04
C TYR A 285 3.31 -19.86 -2.67
N VAL A 286 2.73 -18.72 -2.27
CA VAL A 286 2.15 -18.68 -0.92
C VAL A 286 1.03 -19.68 -1.05
N THR A 287 1.18 -20.84 -0.43
CA THR A 287 0.04 -21.76 -0.43
C THR A 287 -1.09 -21.03 0.28
N TYR A 288 -2.31 -21.11 -0.22
CA TYR A 288 -3.49 -20.58 0.47
C TYR A 288 -3.53 -21.01 1.97
N GLN A 289 -2.85 -22.11 2.28
CA GLN A 289 -2.53 -22.56 3.63
C GLN A 289 -1.75 -21.54 4.48
N GLU A 290 -0.70 -20.87 3.96
CA GLU A 290 0.06 -19.85 4.70
C GLU A 290 -0.80 -18.63 5.05
N GLU A 291 -1.73 -18.23 4.17
CA GLU A 291 -2.72 -17.19 4.46
C GLU A 291 -3.67 -17.61 5.59
N VAL A 292 -4.15 -18.86 5.54
CA VAL A 292 -5.00 -19.43 6.59
C VAL A 292 -4.24 -19.57 7.91
N ASP A 293 -2.96 -19.96 7.87
CA ASP A 293 -2.09 -20.11 9.04
C ASP A 293 -1.76 -18.75 9.64
N PHE A 294 -1.56 -17.71 8.82
CA PHE A 294 -1.44 -16.33 9.29
C PHE A 294 -2.68 -15.90 10.07
N VAL A 295 -3.88 -16.13 9.52
CA VAL A 295 -5.14 -15.79 10.18
C VAL A 295 -5.32 -16.57 11.48
N ARG A 296 -5.00 -17.87 11.49
CA ARG A 296 -5.08 -18.73 12.68
C ARG A 296 -4.14 -18.24 13.78
N THR A 297 -2.88 -18.00 13.44
CA THR A 297 -1.86 -17.53 14.38
C THR A 297 -2.22 -16.16 14.95
N ALA A 298 -2.71 -15.24 14.11
CA ALA A 298 -3.20 -13.94 14.55
C ALA A 298 -4.34 -14.05 15.57
N TRP A 299 -5.28 -14.96 15.35
CA TRP A 299 -6.39 -15.20 16.27
C TRP A 299 -5.94 -15.82 17.60
N GLU A 300 -5.07 -16.83 17.55
CA GLU A 300 -4.49 -17.45 18.75
C GLU A 300 -3.73 -16.42 19.59
N LEU A 301 -2.99 -15.52 18.93
CA LEU A 301 -2.27 -14.42 19.58
C LEU A 301 -3.21 -13.44 20.27
N CYS A 302 -4.35 -13.10 19.64
CA CYS A 302 -5.41 -12.31 20.29
C CYS A 302 -6.02 -13.04 21.48
N MET A 303 -6.49 -14.28 21.29
CA MET A 303 -7.25 -15.02 22.29
C MET A 303 -6.40 -15.37 23.50
N GLY A 304 -5.13 -15.74 23.31
CA GLY A 304 -4.20 -16.03 24.40
C GLY A 304 -3.98 -14.85 25.35
N ARG A 305 -4.24 -13.61 24.90
CA ARG A 305 -4.09 -12.39 25.71
C ARG A 305 -5.43 -11.87 26.25
N ILE A 306 -6.53 -12.05 25.51
CA ILE A 306 -7.88 -11.71 26.00
C ILE A 306 -8.29 -12.63 27.15
N SER A 307 -8.01 -13.93 27.06
CA SER A 307 -8.30 -14.89 28.14
C SER A 307 -7.47 -14.67 29.41
N ALA A 308 -6.35 -13.95 29.32
CA ALA A 308 -5.56 -13.55 30.49
C ALA A 308 -6.14 -12.31 31.22
N THR A 309 -7.03 -11.55 30.59
CA THR A 309 -7.59 -10.30 31.12
C THR A 309 -9.11 -10.33 31.34
N SER A 310 -9.83 -11.31 30.79
CA SER A 310 -11.29 -11.44 30.93
C SER A 310 -11.76 -12.89 30.77
N SER A 311 -12.67 -13.35 31.64
CA SER A 311 -13.28 -14.68 31.62
C SER A 311 -14.52 -14.81 30.71
N ALA A 312 -14.69 -13.92 29.72
CA ALA A 312 -15.85 -13.92 28.83
C ALA A 312 -15.56 -14.63 27.50
N SER A 313 -16.52 -15.42 27.01
CA SER A 313 -16.51 -15.98 25.65
C SER A 313 -16.23 -14.91 24.60
N PRO A 314 -15.62 -15.25 23.45
CA PRO A 314 -15.42 -14.30 22.36
C PRO A 314 -16.77 -13.74 21.92
N ASN A 315 -17.04 -12.51 22.32
CA ASN A 315 -18.28 -11.80 21.99
C ASN A 315 -18.23 -11.40 20.50
N ASP A 316 -19.39 -11.24 19.86
CA ASP A 316 -19.51 -10.82 18.44
C ASP A 316 -18.67 -9.57 18.09
N GLY A 317 -18.39 -8.71 19.09
CA GLY A 317 -17.51 -7.56 18.96
C GLY A 317 -16.06 -7.92 18.61
N ILE A 318 -15.46 -8.94 19.25
CA ILE A 318 -14.06 -9.33 19.01
C ILE A 318 -13.90 -9.86 17.59
N ALA A 319 -14.85 -10.69 17.14
CA ALA A 319 -14.90 -11.23 15.78
C ALA A 319 -14.92 -10.10 14.73
N ARG A 320 -15.77 -9.10 14.94
CA ARG A 320 -15.86 -7.93 14.05
C ARG A 320 -14.58 -7.12 14.06
N THR A 321 -14.00 -6.83 15.22
CA THR A 321 -12.73 -6.10 15.33
C THR A 321 -11.59 -6.86 14.62
N PHE A 322 -11.58 -8.19 14.71
CA PHE A 322 -10.61 -9.03 14.01
C PHE A 322 -10.77 -8.97 12.48
N ILE A 323 -12.01 -9.08 11.96
CA ILE A 323 -12.31 -8.90 10.53
C ILE A 323 -11.89 -7.51 10.05
N GLN A 324 -12.19 -6.46 10.82
CA GLN A 324 -11.77 -5.09 10.50
C GLN A 324 -10.25 -4.99 10.47
N THR A 325 -9.55 -5.60 11.44
CA THR A 325 -8.08 -5.60 11.49
C THR A 325 -7.46 -6.24 10.27
N LEU A 326 -7.94 -7.43 9.89
CA LEU A 326 -7.43 -8.17 8.74
C LEU A 326 -7.67 -7.48 7.40
N THR A 327 -8.61 -6.55 7.33
CA THR A 327 -9.01 -5.86 6.09
C THR A 327 -8.68 -4.37 6.11
N ALA A 328 -8.00 -3.90 7.16
CA ALA A 328 -7.84 -2.48 7.48
C ALA A 328 -9.19 -1.70 7.46
N GLY A 329 -10.30 -2.35 7.81
CA GLY A 329 -11.62 -1.74 7.86
C GLY A 329 -12.24 -1.44 6.49
N LEU A 330 -11.67 -1.97 5.41
CA LEU A 330 -12.10 -1.71 4.03
C LEU A 330 -12.59 -2.97 3.34
N SER A 331 -13.65 -2.84 2.53
CA SER A 331 -14.07 -3.91 1.63
C SER A 331 -13.12 -4.07 0.45
N ASN A 332 -13.35 -5.07 -0.40
CA ASN A 332 -12.57 -5.29 -1.62
C ASN A 332 -12.62 -4.11 -2.61
N THR A 333 -13.49 -3.14 -2.36
CA THR A 333 -13.70 -2.00 -3.23
C THR A 333 -13.19 -0.68 -2.64
N ASN A 334 -12.33 -0.78 -1.62
CA ASN A 334 -11.73 0.35 -0.87
C ASN A 334 -12.77 1.26 -0.19
N LYS A 335 -13.97 0.72 0.09
CA LYS A 335 -14.98 1.41 0.88
C LYS A 335 -14.94 0.93 2.32
N LEU A 336 -15.31 1.79 3.27
CA LEU A 336 -15.47 1.38 4.65
C LEU A 336 -16.46 0.22 4.77
N ILE A 337 -16.16 -0.77 5.60
CA ILE A 337 -17.05 -1.92 5.81
C ILE A 337 -18.44 -1.49 6.31
N SER A 338 -18.52 -0.37 7.05
CA SER A 338 -19.79 0.23 7.47
C SER A 338 -20.70 0.64 6.31
N GLU A 339 -20.13 0.95 5.14
CA GLU A 339 -20.88 1.28 3.92
C GLU A 339 -21.28 0.05 3.08
N ASP A 340 -20.82 -1.15 3.49
CA ASP A 340 -21.03 -2.39 2.76
C ASP A 340 -21.58 -3.49 3.70
N PRO A 341 -22.87 -3.42 4.07
CA PRO A 341 -23.47 -4.34 5.06
C PRO A 341 -23.42 -5.82 4.65
N SER A 342 -23.19 -6.10 3.36
CA SER A 342 -23.05 -7.47 2.84
C SER A 342 -21.68 -8.10 3.14
N PHE A 343 -20.66 -7.28 3.39
CA PHE A 343 -19.29 -7.73 3.54
C PHE A 343 -19.05 -8.59 4.79
N ASP A 344 -19.78 -8.32 5.89
CA ASP A 344 -19.72 -9.15 7.10
C ASP A 344 -20.10 -10.61 6.79
N ALA A 345 -21.09 -10.83 5.91
CA ALA A 345 -21.50 -12.18 5.52
C ALA A 345 -20.44 -12.88 4.66
N ASP A 346 -19.76 -12.13 3.78
CA ASP A 346 -18.67 -12.63 2.94
C ASP A 346 -17.49 -13.10 3.80
N ALA A 347 -17.13 -12.30 4.81
CA ALA A 347 -16.07 -12.65 5.76
C ALA A 347 -16.44 -13.90 6.57
N LEU A 348 -17.62 -13.93 7.19
CA LEU A 348 -18.08 -15.09 7.96
C LEU A 348 -18.12 -16.37 7.12
N GLN A 349 -18.50 -16.27 5.84
CA GLN A 349 -18.48 -17.39 4.92
C GLN A 349 -17.05 -17.90 4.69
N TRP A 350 -16.08 -17.01 4.50
CA TRP A 350 -14.66 -17.38 4.36
C TRP A 350 -14.13 -18.08 5.63
N PHE A 351 -14.41 -17.53 6.82
CA PHE A 351 -14.02 -18.17 8.09
C PHE A 351 -14.68 -19.53 8.30
N SER A 352 -15.94 -19.71 7.88
CA SER A 352 -16.61 -21.01 8.02
C SER A 352 -15.97 -22.11 7.17
N GLN A 353 -15.32 -21.74 6.06
CA GLN A 353 -14.67 -22.67 5.15
C GLN A 353 -13.24 -23.01 5.60
N HIS A 354 -12.52 -22.05 6.19
CA HIS A 354 -11.07 -22.18 6.44
C HIS A 354 -10.68 -22.21 7.93
N ALA A 355 -11.57 -21.73 8.79
CA ALA A 355 -11.33 -21.50 10.22
C ALA A 355 -12.63 -21.69 11.06
N PRO A 356 -13.36 -22.81 10.92
CA PRO A 356 -14.73 -22.95 11.48
C PRO A 356 -14.80 -22.94 13.01
N GLN A 357 -13.67 -23.10 13.71
CA GLN A 357 -13.60 -23.09 15.17
C GLN A 357 -13.24 -21.71 15.75
N MET A 358 -12.90 -20.73 14.90
CA MET A 358 -12.37 -19.44 15.34
C MET A 358 -13.48 -18.40 15.58
N LEU A 359 -14.45 -18.30 14.67
CA LEU A 359 -15.57 -17.36 14.81
C LEU A 359 -16.87 -18.10 15.13
N PRO A 360 -17.78 -17.52 15.94
CA PRO A 360 -19.07 -18.13 16.20
C PRO A 360 -19.82 -18.40 14.89
N ALA A 361 -20.35 -19.62 14.77
CA ALA A 361 -21.17 -20.00 13.63
C ALA A 361 -22.34 -19.01 13.48
N ALA A 362 -22.48 -18.41 12.30
CA ALA A 362 -23.61 -17.53 12.02
C ALA A 362 -24.93 -18.22 12.40
N PRO A 363 -25.84 -17.54 13.15
CA PRO A 363 -27.10 -18.12 13.59
C PRO A 363 -27.89 -18.73 12.42
N ILE A 364 -28.64 -19.80 12.70
CA ILE A 364 -29.46 -20.53 11.70
C ILE A 364 -30.35 -19.59 10.88
N LEU A 365 -30.96 -18.58 11.52
CA LEU A 365 -31.76 -17.54 10.85
C LEU A 365 -30.96 -16.69 9.86
N GLN A 366 -29.69 -16.40 10.15
CA GLN A 366 -28.80 -15.64 9.27
C GLN A 366 -28.35 -16.50 8.09
N ARG A 367 -28.04 -17.78 8.32
CA ARG A 367 -27.78 -18.77 7.27
C ARG A 367 -28.99 -18.97 6.34
N LEU A 368 -30.20 -19.02 6.89
CA LEU A 368 -31.45 -19.07 6.12
C LEU A 368 -31.69 -17.78 5.31
N LYS A 369 -31.38 -16.60 5.88
CA LYS A 369 -31.39 -15.33 5.11
C LYS A 369 -30.39 -15.34 3.95
N TRP A 370 -29.21 -15.93 4.11
CA TRP A 370 -28.21 -16.07 3.03
C TRP A 370 -28.63 -17.04 1.92
N LEU A 371 -29.50 -18.00 2.23
CA LEU A 371 -30.10 -18.90 1.22
C LEU A 371 -31.19 -18.20 0.39
N ILE A 372 -31.80 -17.12 0.91
CA ILE A 372 -32.90 -16.38 0.28
C ILE A 372 -32.39 -15.11 -0.44
N ASN A 373 -31.36 -14.43 0.09
CA ASN A 373 -30.69 -13.29 -0.55
C ASN A 373 -29.41 -13.73 -1.29
N GLN A 374 -28.78 -12.82 -2.06
CA GLN A 374 -27.54 -13.12 -2.83
C GLN A 374 -26.53 -13.91 -1.98
N ARG A 375 -26.01 -15.01 -2.55
CA ARG A 375 -25.03 -15.87 -1.87
C ARG A 375 -23.80 -15.06 -1.45
N PRO A 376 -23.33 -15.19 -0.21
CA PRO A 376 -22.07 -14.60 0.24
C PRO A 376 -20.92 -15.01 -0.67
N ASP A 377 -19.99 -14.08 -0.85
CA ASP A 377 -18.86 -14.17 -1.75
C ASP A 377 -17.55 -14.06 -0.96
N PRO A 378 -16.98 -15.19 -0.50
CA PRO A 378 -15.77 -15.21 0.32
C PRO A 378 -14.54 -14.61 -0.40
N GLY A 379 -14.59 -14.50 -1.74
CA GLY A 379 -13.54 -13.84 -2.52
C GLY A 379 -13.43 -12.36 -2.21
N ARG A 380 -14.52 -11.68 -1.85
CA ARG A 380 -14.50 -10.26 -1.45
C ARG A 380 -13.72 -10.05 -0.16
N PHE A 381 -13.94 -10.89 0.84
CA PHE A 381 -13.16 -10.81 2.08
C PHE A 381 -11.69 -11.09 1.80
N HIS A 382 -11.39 -12.17 1.07
CA HIS A 382 -10.03 -12.56 0.74
C HIS A 382 -9.26 -11.47 -0.02
N GLU A 383 -9.88 -10.80 -1.02
CA GLU A 383 -9.28 -9.67 -1.75
C GLU A 383 -8.86 -8.55 -0.79
N ALA A 384 -9.75 -8.18 0.13
CA ALA A 384 -9.50 -7.11 1.09
C ALA A 384 -8.43 -7.50 2.11
N PHE A 385 -8.46 -8.76 2.57
CA PHE A 385 -7.51 -9.33 3.50
C PHE A 385 -6.09 -9.35 2.95
N VAL A 386 -5.89 -9.94 1.76
CA VAL A 386 -4.58 -10.01 1.11
C VAL A 386 -4.03 -8.61 0.87
N ARG A 387 -4.86 -7.70 0.34
CA ARG A 387 -4.46 -6.30 0.12
C ARG A 387 -3.98 -5.62 1.41
N ALA A 388 -4.69 -5.84 2.52
CA ALA A 388 -4.38 -5.19 3.79
C ALA A 388 -3.17 -5.83 4.49
N CYS A 389 -3.08 -7.16 4.53
CA CYS A 389 -2.12 -7.88 5.38
C CYS A 389 -0.80 -8.23 4.68
N VAL A 390 -0.72 -8.24 3.35
CA VAL A 390 0.52 -8.57 2.64
C VAL A 390 1.65 -7.59 2.97
N ASP A 391 2.82 -8.16 3.24
CA ASP A 391 4.04 -7.50 3.72
C ASP A 391 3.84 -6.76 5.06
N ARG A 392 2.88 -7.25 5.86
CA ARG A 392 2.64 -6.80 7.23
C ARG A 392 2.65 -7.96 8.20
N ARG A 393 2.74 -7.61 9.48
CA ARG A 393 2.59 -8.51 10.61
C ARG A 393 1.38 -8.11 11.42
N PHE A 394 0.68 -9.10 11.97
CA PHE A 394 -0.35 -8.87 12.97
C PHE A 394 0.29 -8.57 14.33
N PHE A 395 -0.27 -7.63 15.11
CA PHE A 395 0.18 -7.34 16.47
C PHE A 395 -0.95 -7.16 17.46
N VAL A 396 -0.58 -7.30 18.74
CA VAL A 396 -1.39 -6.92 19.88
C VAL A 396 -0.61 -5.99 20.80
N THR A 397 -1.30 -4.98 21.33
CA THR A 397 -0.74 -3.98 22.23
C THR A 397 -1.05 -4.27 23.70
N LYS A 398 -0.40 -3.53 24.61
CA LYS A 398 -0.57 -3.70 26.06
C LYS A 398 -2.01 -3.50 26.54
N LYS A 399 -2.77 -2.58 25.93
CA LYS A 399 -4.19 -2.34 26.22
C LYS A 399 -5.13 -3.31 25.48
N GLY A 400 -4.60 -4.29 24.76
CA GLY A 400 -5.37 -5.30 24.03
C GLY A 400 -5.91 -4.81 22.68
N LEU A 401 -5.37 -3.73 22.12
CA LEU A 401 -5.66 -3.37 20.73
C LEU A 401 -5.03 -4.42 19.82
N MET A 402 -5.73 -4.76 18.75
CA MET A 402 -5.21 -5.61 17.68
C MET A 402 -4.97 -4.77 16.43
N GLY A 403 -3.92 -5.09 15.68
CA GLY A 403 -3.53 -4.30 14.54
C GLY A 403 -2.68 -5.06 13.53
N ILE A 404 -2.41 -4.39 12.41
CA ILE A 404 -1.42 -4.82 11.40
C ILE A 404 -0.39 -3.72 11.18
N GLY A 405 0.88 -4.09 11.09
CA GLY A 405 2.01 -3.15 11.06
C GLY A 405 3.16 -3.60 10.15
N PRO A 406 4.20 -2.77 9.99
CA PRO A 406 5.37 -3.05 9.15
C PRO A 406 6.09 -4.35 9.53
N ASP A 407 6.74 -4.98 8.56
CA ASP A 407 7.43 -6.27 8.76
C ASP A 407 8.64 -6.22 9.71
N THR A 408 9.19 -5.03 9.95
CA THR A 408 10.34 -4.78 10.84
C THR A 408 9.96 -4.59 12.30
N MET A 409 8.65 -4.56 12.63
CA MET A 409 8.17 -4.32 13.98
C MET A 409 8.52 -5.46 14.95
N LYS A 410 8.60 -5.14 16.24
CA LYS A 410 8.91 -6.06 17.34
C LYS A 410 8.23 -5.62 18.65
N GLU A 411 8.36 -6.44 19.68
CA GLU A 411 7.91 -6.11 21.04
C GLU A 411 8.64 -4.85 21.58
N GLY A 412 7.89 -3.98 22.24
CA GLY A 412 8.37 -2.70 22.78
C GLY A 412 8.31 -1.53 21.80
N ASP A 413 7.97 -1.76 20.53
CA ASP A 413 7.65 -0.67 19.60
C ASP A 413 6.36 0.05 20.05
N ILE A 414 6.29 1.37 19.84
CA ILE A 414 5.18 2.21 20.30
C ILE A 414 4.27 2.60 19.14
N VAL A 415 2.96 2.57 19.40
CA VAL A 415 1.90 3.06 18.52
C VAL A 415 1.67 4.53 18.82
N VAL A 416 1.85 5.37 17.80
CA VAL A 416 1.68 6.82 17.91
C VAL A 416 0.71 7.35 16.86
N VAL A 417 0.00 8.41 17.20
CA VAL A 417 -0.72 9.24 16.23
C VAL A 417 0.05 10.55 16.10
N LEU A 418 0.75 10.72 14.98
CA LEU A 418 1.43 11.97 14.64
C LEU A 418 0.42 12.96 14.03
N PHE A 419 0.47 14.22 14.44
CA PHE A 419 -0.46 15.24 13.97
C PHE A 419 -0.20 15.56 12.49
N GLY A 420 -1.28 15.79 11.73
CA GLY A 420 -1.25 15.84 10.26
C GLY A 420 -1.18 14.45 9.57
N GLY A 421 -1.14 13.36 10.34
CA GLY A 421 -1.17 11.99 9.84
C GLY A 421 -2.57 11.40 9.72
N ARG A 422 -2.87 10.73 8.60
CA ARG A 422 -4.17 10.07 8.37
C ARG A 422 -4.30 8.70 9.04
N VAL A 423 -3.17 8.08 9.37
CA VAL A 423 -3.08 6.75 9.98
C VAL A 423 -2.16 6.79 11.20
N PRO A 424 -2.26 5.84 12.15
CA PRO A 424 -1.26 5.70 13.20
C PRO A 424 0.05 5.12 12.65
N TYR A 425 1.13 5.32 13.39
CA TYR A 425 2.48 4.90 13.02
C TYR A 425 3.12 4.08 14.13
N LEU A 426 4.04 3.17 13.76
CA LEU A 426 4.94 2.53 14.71
C LEU A 426 6.28 3.25 14.75
N LEU A 427 6.71 3.56 15.97
CA LEU A 427 8.04 4.08 16.26
C LEU A 427 8.80 3.13 17.18
N ARG A 428 10.11 3.12 17.05
CA ARG A 428 11.02 2.40 17.95
C ARG A 428 11.88 3.40 18.73
N PRO A 429 11.85 3.39 20.07
CA PRO A 429 12.75 4.20 20.86
C PRO A 429 14.22 3.90 20.52
N ALA A 430 15.01 4.95 20.23
CA ALA A 430 16.40 4.84 19.80
C ALA A 430 17.25 6.00 20.36
N GLY A 431 17.96 5.77 21.47
CA GLY A 431 18.79 6.80 22.10
C GLY A 431 17.94 7.98 22.58
N THR A 432 18.22 9.19 22.08
CA THR A 432 17.45 10.41 22.37
C THR A 432 16.26 10.64 21.43
N GLY A 433 16.10 9.81 20.40
CA GLY A 433 15.04 9.94 19.40
C GLY A 433 14.31 8.62 19.16
N HIS A 434 13.70 8.51 17.99
CA HIS A 434 12.89 7.38 17.59
C HIS A 434 13.20 6.98 16.14
N SER A 435 13.32 5.69 15.87
CA SER A 435 13.29 5.19 14.51
C SER A 435 11.84 5.03 14.04
N PHE A 436 11.50 5.64 12.91
CA PHE A 436 10.24 5.44 12.20
C PHE A 436 10.21 4.07 11.53
N LEU A 437 9.21 3.24 11.85
CA LEU A 437 9.09 1.88 11.29
C LEU A 437 8.10 1.80 10.14
N GLY A 438 7.03 2.60 10.19
CA GLY A 438 6.00 2.60 9.16
C GLY A 438 4.58 2.83 9.70
N GLU A 439 3.64 2.86 8.78
CA GLU A 439 2.21 2.97 9.05
C GLU A 439 1.67 1.69 9.69
N CYS A 440 0.74 1.82 10.64
CA CYS A 440 -0.02 0.70 11.17
C CYS A 440 -1.53 0.95 11.09
N TYR A 441 -2.30 -0.13 11.19
CA TYR A 441 -3.74 -0.08 11.33
C TYR A 441 -4.13 -0.75 12.64
N ALA A 442 -4.98 -0.09 13.42
CA ALA A 442 -5.68 -0.69 14.54
C ALA A 442 -7.09 -0.11 14.61
N PRO A 443 -8.16 -0.93 14.66
CA PRO A 443 -9.51 -0.44 14.82
C PRO A 443 -9.61 0.46 16.07
N GLY A 444 -10.35 1.57 15.94
CA GLY A 444 -10.48 2.53 17.02
C GLY A 444 -9.33 3.55 17.12
N LEU A 445 -8.41 3.60 16.15
CA LEU A 445 -7.40 4.66 16.03
C LEU A 445 -7.46 5.41 14.68
N MET A 446 -8.39 5.05 13.81
CA MET A 446 -8.37 5.44 12.39
C MET A 446 -9.25 6.65 12.07
N ASP A 447 -10.11 7.08 12.99
CA ASP A 447 -11.12 8.13 12.81
C ASP A 447 -11.08 9.15 13.97
N GLY A 448 -9.88 9.49 14.44
CA GLY A 448 -9.63 10.52 15.44
C GLY A 448 -10.03 10.15 16.87
N GLU A 449 -10.38 8.88 17.15
CA GLU A 449 -10.76 8.41 18.48
C GLU A 449 -9.65 8.68 19.51
N ALA A 450 -8.40 8.36 19.14
CA ALA A 450 -7.23 8.58 19.98
C ALA A 450 -7.07 10.06 20.38
N ILE A 451 -7.34 10.96 19.44
CA ILE A 451 -7.27 12.41 19.66
C ILE A 451 -8.43 12.89 20.54
N ARG A 452 -9.64 12.38 20.34
CA ARG A 452 -10.77 12.68 21.23
C ARG A 452 -10.46 12.29 22.67
N ASP A 453 -9.86 11.13 22.88
CA ASP A 453 -9.48 10.67 24.22
C ASP A 453 -8.25 11.38 24.79
N TRP A 454 -7.33 11.84 23.95
CA TRP A 454 -6.22 12.71 24.33
C TRP A 454 -6.71 14.10 24.77
N ASN A 455 -7.64 14.72 24.04
CA ASN A 455 -8.27 15.99 24.39
C ASN A 455 -8.97 15.93 25.75
N LYS A 456 -9.72 14.86 26.03
CA LYS A 456 -10.39 14.64 27.33
C LYS A 456 -9.40 14.57 28.51
N ARG A 457 -8.15 14.15 28.25
CA ARG A 457 -7.10 13.97 29.26
C ARG A 457 -6.20 15.20 29.45
N GLY A 458 -6.52 16.33 28.83
CA GLY A 458 -5.78 17.58 29.01
C GLY A 458 -4.80 17.95 27.90
N GLY A 459 -4.68 17.14 26.83
CA GLY A 459 -4.17 17.62 25.55
C GLY A 459 -2.70 18.09 25.51
N GLU A 460 -1.79 17.48 26.27
CA GLU A 460 -0.35 17.77 26.11
C GLU A 460 0.25 16.85 25.05
N GLY A 461 0.66 17.43 23.91
CA GLY A 461 1.24 16.70 22.79
C GLY A 461 2.74 16.54 22.98
N VAL A 462 3.28 15.36 22.67
CA VAL A 462 4.72 15.07 22.80
C VAL A 462 5.37 15.25 21.44
N PHE A 463 6.58 15.82 21.42
CA PHE A 463 7.41 15.86 20.23
C PHE A 463 8.23 14.58 20.10
N PHE A 464 8.03 13.88 18.99
CA PHE A 464 8.79 12.70 18.60
C PHE A 464 9.89 13.12 17.63
N GLU A 465 11.15 13.01 18.07
CA GLU A 465 12.30 13.23 17.20
C GLU A 465 12.59 11.97 16.39
N LEU A 466 12.24 11.98 15.10
CA LEU A 466 12.47 10.86 14.18
C LEU A 466 13.86 10.96 13.58
N VAL A 467 14.69 9.94 13.78
CA VAL A 467 16.13 9.94 13.42
C VAL A 467 16.51 8.99 12.30
#